data_AF-A0A353R3K0-F1
#
_entry.id   AF-A0A353R3K0-F1
#
_cell.length_a   1.000
_cell.length_b   1.000
_cell.length_c   1.000
_cell.angle_alpha   90.00
_cell.angle_beta   90.00
_cell.angle_gamma   90.00
#
_symmetry.space_group_name_H-M   'P 1'
#
loop_
_entity.id
_entity.type
_entity.pdbx_description
1 polymer ?
#
loop_
_entity_poly.entity_id
_entity_poly.type
_entity_poly.pdbx_seq_one_letter_code
_entity_poly.pdbx_strand_id
1 'polypeptide(L)'
;AIALSGWIAAPAFSRAQGDVQHLFVNGRWIRDKGLAHAVRHAYRDVLHHQRHPAYVLHLTLDPASVDVNVHPAKHEIRLRDARQTHDFLARSLQDALAAVRPGAEAGHVVTEIPMPTPALAPRQDPLPLKVAESAPRYASAIPKGGMAAAGWDVASPLAAAPAPASDGSMADRAARPDEQPLGFALGQLHGIYLLAQNAAGLVVVDIHAAHERILYERLKRAAADGGPASQSLLVPVEITLNITEADWVERWAPEWTAFGLLVDRTGPANVTLRALPAGLPMQDPVGLFRDLLADLMHQGRTDRVEAQHHALMASLACHGAVRAGRALTVPELDALLRDMERTERSGQCNHGRPTWVQLDRAALDRLFLRGR
;
A
#
# COMPACT_ATOMS: atom_id res chain seq x y z
N ALA A 1 17.21 -29.31 16.92
CA ALA A 1 16.36 -28.77 15.84
C ALA A 1 15.86 -27.39 16.26
N ILE A 2 15.80 -26.43 15.35
CA ILE A 2 15.27 -25.08 15.60
C ILE A 2 13.80 -25.10 15.19
N ALA A 3 12.90 -24.65 16.07
CA ALA A 3 11.47 -24.55 15.77
C ALA A 3 10.92 -23.19 16.22
N LEU A 4 9.99 -22.63 15.45
CA LEU A 4 9.31 -21.37 15.75
C LEU A 4 7.80 -21.61 15.79
N SER A 5 7.16 -21.09 16.83
CA SER A 5 5.71 -21.05 16.97
C SER A 5 5.29 -19.72 17.60
N GLY A 6 4.03 -19.32 17.47
CA GLY A 6 3.51 -18.11 18.10
C GLY A 6 2.57 -17.32 17.20
N TRP A 7 2.30 -16.09 17.59
CA TRP A 7 1.40 -15.17 16.89
C TRP A 7 2.13 -13.89 16.51
N ILE A 8 1.83 -13.43 15.31
CA ILE A 8 2.21 -12.12 14.82
C ILE A 8 0.94 -11.31 14.54
N ALA A 9 0.97 -10.03 14.90
CA ALA A 9 -0.12 -9.14 14.52
C ALA A 9 -0.01 -8.77 13.03
N ALA A 10 -1.16 -8.50 12.40
CA ALA A 10 -1.17 -7.89 11.07
C ALA A 10 -0.40 -6.55 11.12
N PRO A 11 0.40 -6.20 10.11
CA PRO A 11 1.12 -4.91 10.06
C PRO A 11 0.23 -3.65 10.18
N ALA A 12 -1.07 -3.78 9.87
CA ALA A 12 -2.07 -2.74 10.15
C ALA A 12 -2.17 -2.41 11.65
N PHE A 13 -1.98 -3.42 12.51
CA PHE A 13 -1.82 -3.28 13.94
C PHE A 13 -0.34 -3.08 14.30
N SER A 14 0.12 -1.83 14.20
CA SER A 14 1.49 -1.44 14.54
C SER A 14 1.54 -0.41 15.66
N ARG A 15 2.59 -0.49 16.47
CA ARG A 15 2.78 0.35 17.65
C ARG A 15 3.75 1.50 17.36
N ALA A 16 3.60 2.61 18.08
CA ALA A 16 4.58 3.70 18.07
C ALA A 16 5.82 3.36 18.91
N GLN A 17 5.70 2.43 19.86
CA GLN A 17 6.79 1.95 20.70
C GLN A 17 6.86 0.42 20.65
N GLY A 18 8.03 -0.16 20.93
CA GLY A 18 8.22 -1.62 20.99
C GLY A 18 7.70 -2.26 22.28
N ASP A 19 6.48 -1.91 22.68
CA ASP A 19 5.88 -2.31 23.97
C ASP A 19 5.19 -3.68 23.93
N VAL A 20 4.71 -4.11 22.76
CA VAL A 20 4.06 -5.42 22.56
C VAL A 20 4.98 -6.38 21.81
N GLN A 21 6.18 -6.61 22.34
CA GLN A 21 7.20 -7.48 21.72
C GLN A 21 7.67 -8.53 22.72
N HIS A 22 7.12 -9.74 22.60
CA HIS A 22 7.43 -10.83 23.51
C HIS A 22 8.07 -11.98 22.74
N LEU A 23 9.34 -12.25 23.05
CA LEU A 23 10.08 -13.37 22.50
C LEU A 23 10.47 -14.32 23.63
N PHE A 24 10.14 -15.59 23.46
CA PHE A 24 10.46 -16.64 24.39
C PHE A 24 11.44 -17.61 23.74
N VAL A 25 12.53 -17.93 24.43
CA VAL A 25 13.49 -18.96 24.01
C VAL A 25 13.47 -20.08 25.02
N ASN A 26 13.11 -21.30 24.61
CA ASN A 26 12.94 -22.46 25.49
C ASN A 26 12.06 -22.16 26.73
N GLY A 27 10.99 -21.37 26.53
CA GLY A 27 10.03 -21.00 27.59
C GLY A 27 10.45 -19.80 28.46
N ARG A 28 11.63 -19.23 28.27
CA ARG A 28 12.09 -18.03 29.01
C ARG A 28 11.88 -16.78 28.17
N TRP A 29 11.36 -15.71 28.78
CA TRP A 29 11.28 -14.40 28.12
C TRP A 29 12.68 -13.80 27.95
N ILE A 30 13.03 -13.46 26.71
CA ILE A 30 14.35 -12.95 26.30
C ILE A 30 14.18 -11.64 25.54
N ARG A 31 15.09 -10.70 25.80
CA ARG A 31 15.22 -9.42 25.12
C ARG A 31 16.59 -9.31 24.44
N ASP A 32 16.78 -10.13 23.42
CA ASP A 32 18.02 -10.15 22.63
C ASP A 32 17.96 -9.16 21.46
N LYS A 33 19.03 -8.39 21.26
CA LYS A 33 19.10 -7.37 20.19
C LYS A 33 19.21 -8.01 18.80
N GLY A 34 19.89 -9.16 18.69
CA GLY A 34 20.06 -9.88 17.42
C GLY A 34 18.74 -10.46 16.93
N LEU A 35 17.99 -11.14 17.80
CA LEU A 35 16.67 -11.68 17.47
C LEU A 35 15.66 -10.56 17.19
N ALA A 36 15.66 -9.48 17.98
CA ALA A 36 14.84 -8.31 17.71
C ALA A 36 15.17 -7.66 16.35
N HIS A 37 16.44 -7.68 15.96
CA HIS A 37 16.86 -7.23 14.63
C HIS A 37 16.34 -8.16 13.53
N ALA A 38 16.36 -9.48 13.72
CA ALA A 38 15.80 -10.45 12.78
C ALA A 38 14.31 -10.20 12.53
N VAL A 39 13.54 -9.92 13.60
CA VAL A 39 12.12 -9.58 13.46
C VAL A 39 11.95 -8.28 12.68
N ARG A 40 12.69 -7.21 13.00
CA ARG A 40 12.60 -5.96 12.21
C ARG A 40 12.96 -6.17 10.75
N HIS A 41 13.97 -7.00 10.47
CA HIS A 41 14.36 -7.35 9.11
C HIS A 41 13.23 -8.08 8.36
N ALA A 42 12.47 -8.94 9.04
CA ALA A 42 11.32 -9.62 8.43
C ALA A 42 10.19 -8.66 8.02
N TYR A 43 9.98 -7.59 8.79
CA TYR A 43 8.91 -6.61 8.55
C TYR A 43 9.30 -5.44 7.63
N ARG A 44 10.55 -5.38 7.15
CA ARG A 44 11.08 -4.21 6.41
C ARG A 44 10.27 -3.81 5.17
N ASP A 45 9.60 -4.77 4.54
CA ASP A 45 8.82 -4.55 3.32
C ASP A 45 7.34 -4.21 3.59
N VAL A 46 6.85 -4.40 4.82
CA VAL A 46 5.43 -4.28 5.16
C VAL A 46 5.16 -3.28 6.29
N LEU A 47 6.21 -2.71 6.88
CA LEU A 47 6.09 -1.80 8.01
C LEU A 47 6.99 -0.58 7.84
N HIS A 48 6.44 0.59 8.11
CA HIS A 48 7.20 1.84 8.13
C HIS A 48 8.30 1.82 9.21
N HIS A 49 9.47 2.41 8.91
CA HIS A 49 10.68 2.33 9.73
C HIS A 49 10.54 2.90 11.17
N GLN A 50 9.58 3.80 11.41
CA GLN A 50 9.29 4.36 12.74
C GLN A 50 8.25 3.57 13.54
N ARG A 51 7.71 2.47 12.98
CA ARG A 51 6.68 1.67 13.65
C ARG A 51 7.25 0.34 14.12
N HIS A 52 6.64 -0.19 15.17
CA HIS A 52 7.04 -1.44 15.79
C HIS A 52 5.99 -2.51 15.57
N PRO A 53 6.38 -3.72 15.11
CA PRO A 53 5.45 -4.84 15.00
C PRO A 53 5.09 -5.34 16.40
N ALA A 54 3.89 -5.91 16.53
CA ALA A 54 3.44 -6.60 17.72
C ALA A 54 3.49 -8.13 17.52
N TYR A 55 4.10 -8.84 18.45
CA TYR A 55 4.28 -10.30 18.33
C TYR A 55 4.47 -11.00 19.67
N VAL A 56 4.09 -12.27 19.69
CA VAL A 56 4.39 -13.25 20.74
C VAL A 56 5.00 -14.48 20.07
N LEU A 57 6.31 -14.65 20.19
CA LEU A 57 7.05 -15.70 19.49
C LEU A 57 7.73 -16.64 20.49
N HIS A 58 7.64 -17.94 20.20
CA HIS A 58 8.25 -19.02 20.96
C HIS A 58 9.26 -19.74 20.06
N LEU A 59 10.53 -19.56 20.38
CA LEU A 59 11.66 -20.16 19.70
C LEU A 59 12.19 -21.33 20.55
N THR A 60 12.15 -22.53 19.98
CA THR A 60 12.71 -23.74 20.59
C THR A 60 14.06 -24.03 19.95
N LEU A 61 15.10 -24.10 20.79
CA LEU A 61 16.49 -24.36 20.41
C LEU A 61 17.04 -25.52 21.25
N ASP A 62 18.09 -26.17 20.75
CA ASP A 62 18.85 -27.12 21.56
C ASP A 62 19.42 -26.40 22.80
N PRO A 63 19.12 -26.84 24.04
CA PRO A 63 19.65 -26.21 25.24
C PRO A 63 21.18 -26.09 25.26
N ALA A 64 21.91 -27.00 24.60
CA ALA A 64 23.38 -26.95 24.49
C ALA A 64 23.87 -25.81 23.57
N SER A 65 22.99 -25.21 22.77
CA SER A 65 23.29 -24.13 21.83
C SER A 65 23.00 -22.72 22.37
N VAL A 66 22.46 -22.62 23.59
CA VAL A 66 22.02 -21.36 24.21
C VAL A 66 22.69 -21.18 25.57
N ASP A 67 23.48 -20.13 25.72
CA ASP A 67 24.03 -19.70 27.01
C ASP A 67 23.25 -18.51 27.56
N VAL A 68 22.61 -18.71 28.71
CA VAL A 68 21.76 -17.71 29.38
C VAL A 68 22.53 -16.92 30.46
N ASN A 69 23.76 -17.32 30.79
CA ASN A 69 24.55 -16.71 31.87
C ASN A 69 25.37 -15.49 31.41
N VAL A 70 24.86 -14.71 30.47
CA VAL A 70 25.60 -13.60 29.85
C VAL A 70 25.29 -12.24 30.49
N HIS A 71 24.10 -12.07 31.06
CA HIS A 71 23.66 -10.84 31.71
C HIS A 71 23.11 -11.12 33.12
N PRO A 72 23.33 -10.25 34.13
CA PRO A 72 22.86 -10.47 35.51
C PRO A 72 21.34 -10.67 35.63
N ALA A 73 20.55 -10.02 34.76
CA ALA A 73 19.10 -10.21 34.68
C ALA A 73 18.66 -11.44 33.86
N LYS A 74 19.58 -12.17 33.21
CA LYS A 74 19.30 -13.34 32.34
C LYS A 74 18.28 -13.09 31.21
N HIS A 75 18.11 -11.82 30.82
CA HIS A 75 17.23 -11.40 29.74
C HIS A 75 17.92 -11.44 28.37
N GLU A 76 19.24 -11.54 28.33
CA GLU A 76 20.02 -11.68 27.10
C GLU A 76 20.62 -13.09 27.04
N ILE A 77 20.74 -13.64 25.84
CA ILE A 77 21.30 -14.97 25.61
C ILE A 77 22.43 -14.88 24.59
N ARG A 78 23.43 -15.74 24.74
CA ARG A 78 24.45 -15.96 23.72
C ARG A 78 24.12 -17.25 22.99
N LEU A 79 23.85 -17.10 21.70
CA LEU A 79 23.59 -18.21 20.79
C LEU A 79 24.91 -18.70 20.21
N ARG A 80 25.13 -20.01 20.21
CA ARG A 80 26.28 -20.62 19.53
C ARG A 80 26.24 -20.35 18.02
N ASP A 81 25.06 -20.51 17.43
CA ASP A 81 24.78 -20.28 16.00
C ASP A 81 23.84 -19.09 15.79
N ALA A 82 24.27 -17.90 16.23
CA ALA A 82 23.46 -16.68 16.21
C ALA A 82 22.96 -16.32 14.79
N ARG A 83 23.82 -16.46 13.76
CA ARG A 83 23.47 -16.14 12.37
C ARG A 83 22.41 -17.08 11.81
N GLN A 84 22.57 -18.39 12.04
CA GLN A 84 21.59 -19.38 11.58
C GLN A 84 20.23 -19.16 12.24
N THR A 85 20.22 -18.88 13.54
CA THR A 85 18.98 -18.60 14.28
C THR A 85 18.30 -17.32 13.80
N HIS A 86 19.08 -16.26 13.58
CA HIS A 86 18.62 -15.01 13.01
C HIS A 86 17.96 -15.24 11.65
N ASP A 87 18.65 -15.90 10.73
CA ASP A 87 18.15 -16.07 9.37
C ASP A 87 16.95 -17.02 9.31
N PHE A 88 16.89 -18.02 10.19
CA PHE A 88 15.72 -18.89 10.34
C PHE A 88 14.49 -18.10 10.83
N LEU A 89 14.66 -17.27 11.87
CA LEU A 89 13.60 -16.43 12.40
C LEU A 89 13.10 -15.43 11.35
N ALA A 90 14.04 -14.75 10.67
CA ALA A 90 13.71 -13.76 9.65
C ALA A 90 12.94 -14.39 8.47
N ARG A 91 13.41 -15.53 7.94
CA ARG A 91 12.74 -16.23 6.83
C ARG A 91 11.36 -16.75 7.21
N SER A 92 11.24 -17.42 8.36
CA SER A 92 9.95 -17.96 8.82
C SER A 92 8.88 -16.88 8.96
N LEU A 93 9.26 -15.69 9.46
CA LEU A 93 8.36 -14.55 9.57
C LEU A 93 8.05 -13.91 8.21
N GLN A 94 9.04 -13.84 7.30
CA GLN A 94 8.84 -13.34 5.94
C GLN A 94 7.87 -14.22 5.15
N ASP A 95 7.92 -15.53 5.33
CA ASP A 95 7.02 -16.51 4.70
C ASP A 95 5.60 -16.37 5.24
N ALA A 96 5.46 -16.26 6.57
CA ALA A 96 4.16 -16.03 7.22
C ALA A 96 3.50 -14.71 6.77
N LEU A 97 4.29 -13.63 6.64
CA LEU A 97 3.81 -12.35 6.12
C LEU A 97 3.49 -12.40 4.62
N ALA A 98 4.25 -13.20 3.84
CA ALA A 98 4.03 -13.39 2.41
C ALA A 98 2.79 -14.23 2.07
N ALA A 99 2.31 -15.04 3.02
CA ALA A 99 1.09 -15.83 2.88
C ALA A 99 -0.19 -14.98 2.88
N VAL A 100 -0.14 -13.70 3.29
CA VAL A 100 -1.28 -12.77 3.21
C VAL A 100 -1.47 -12.31 1.76
N ARG A 101 -2.13 -13.15 0.96
CA ARG A 101 -2.53 -12.93 -0.43
C ARG A 101 -4.06 -13.06 -0.57
N PRO A 102 -4.69 -12.43 -1.57
CA PRO A 102 -6.08 -12.71 -1.90
C PRO A 102 -6.31 -14.22 -2.08
N GLY A 103 -7.32 -14.78 -1.40
CA GLY A 103 -7.64 -16.21 -1.44
C GLY A 103 -7.02 -17.06 -0.32
N ALA A 104 -6.07 -16.53 0.47
CA ALA A 104 -5.66 -17.16 1.72
C ALA A 104 -6.66 -16.79 2.84
N GLU A 105 -6.94 -17.71 3.77
CA GLU A 105 -7.93 -17.53 4.88
C GLU A 105 -7.68 -16.30 5.78
N ALA A 106 -6.56 -15.60 5.60
CA ALA A 106 -6.16 -14.38 6.31
C ALA A 106 -6.47 -13.07 5.55
N GLY A 107 -7.47 -13.05 4.68
CA GLY A 107 -8.03 -11.81 4.15
C GLY A 107 -8.58 -10.91 5.27
N HIS A 108 -8.46 -9.58 5.15
CA HIS A 108 -9.16 -8.67 6.06
C HIS A 108 -10.67 -8.73 5.76
N VAL A 109 -11.33 -9.74 6.30
CA VAL A 109 -12.79 -9.82 6.34
C VAL A 109 -13.25 -8.80 7.37
N VAL A 110 -13.96 -7.78 6.93
CA VAL A 110 -14.59 -6.83 7.85
C VAL A 110 -15.80 -7.54 8.46
N THR A 111 -15.57 -8.26 9.56
CA THR A 111 -16.63 -8.94 10.32
C THR A 111 -17.50 -7.94 11.09
N GLU A 112 -16.90 -6.85 11.55
CA GLU A 112 -17.57 -5.74 12.24
C GLU A 112 -17.22 -4.41 11.56
N ILE A 113 -18.16 -3.87 10.78
CA ILE A 113 -18.21 -2.42 10.59
C ILE A 113 -18.78 -1.88 11.90
N PRO A 114 -18.07 -1.03 12.66
CA PRO A 114 -18.65 -0.38 13.81
C PRO A 114 -19.83 0.43 13.32
N MET A 115 -21.04 -0.11 13.47
CA MET A 115 -22.24 0.69 13.42
C MET A 115 -22.04 1.78 14.47
N PRO A 116 -22.35 3.06 14.16
CA PRO A 116 -22.44 4.04 15.22
C PRO A 116 -23.51 3.52 16.18
N THR A 117 -23.07 2.94 17.31
CA THR A 117 -23.89 2.92 18.50
C THR A 117 -24.32 4.36 18.68
N PRO A 118 -25.63 4.65 18.80
CA PRO A 118 -26.04 6.00 19.13
C PRO A 118 -25.35 6.31 20.45
N ALA A 119 -24.25 7.08 20.36
CA ALA A 119 -23.61 7.64 21.51
C ALA A 119 -24.74 8.34 22.24
N LEU A 120 -24.95 7.97 23.50
CA LEU A 120 -25.90 8.64 24.37
C LEU A 120 -25.60 10.13 24.23
N ALA A 121 -26.43 10.84 23.47
CA ALA A 121 -26.18 12.23 23.16
C ALA A 121 -26.10 12.93 24.52
N PRO A 122 -25.06 13.73 24.81
CA PRO A 122 -25.05 14.52 26.02
C PRO A 122 -26.31 15.39 25.98
N ARG A 123 -27.26 15.09 26.89
CA ARG A 123 -28.45 15.91 27.10
C ARG A 123 -27.94 17.28 27.52
N GLN A 124 -27.95 18.22 26.59
CA GLN A 124 -27.83 19.64 26.91
C GLN A 124 -29.18 20.06 27.48
N ASP A 125 -29.23 20.29 28.78
CA ASP A 125 -30.36 20.97 29.39
C ASP A 125 -30.40 22.41 28.83
N PRO A 126 -31.49 22.81 28.16
CA PRO A 126 -31.57 24.15 27.59
C PRO A 126 -31.69 25.18 28.73
N LEU A 127 -30.66 26.02 28.86
CA LEU A 127 -30.76 27.25 29.64
C LEU A 127 -31.80 28.19 28.98
N PRO A 128 -32.75 28.76 29.74
CA PRO A 128 -33.76 29.63 29.18
C PRO A 128 -33.18 31.03 28.98
N LEU A 129 -32.56 31.28 27.83
CA LEU A 129 -32.19 32.64 27.42
C LEU A 129 -33.35 33.23 26.61
N LYS A 130 -34.18 34.05 27.25
CA LYS A 130 -35.20 34.86 26.56
C LYS A 130 -34.51 35.99 25.80
N VAL A 131 -34.31 35.80 24.50
CA VAL A 131 -33.97 36.89 23.59
C VAL A 131 -35.28 37.46 23.05
N ALA A 132 -35.54 38.73 23.35
CA ALA A 132 -36.65 39.47 22.76
C ALA A 132 -36.29 39.82 21.31
N GLU A 133 -36.95 39.19 20.35
CA GLU A 133 -36.82 39.52 18.92
C GLU A 133 -37.51 40.87 18.64
N SER A 134 -36.71 41.85 18.22
CA SER A 134 -37.18 43.04 17.52
C SER A 134 -37.03 42.80 16.02
N ALA A 135 -38.14 42.63 15.31
CA ALA A 135 -38.17 42.57 13.86
C ALA A 135 -37.83 43.95 13.25
N PRO A 136 -37.11 43.97 12.13
CA PRO A 136 -37.54 44.88 11.07
C PRO A 136 -37.64 44.22 9.69
N ARG A 137 -38.75 44.59 9.07
CA ARG A 137 -39.15 44.51 7.67
C ARG A 137 -38.01 44.86 6.69
N TYR A 138 -37.79 43.99 5.71
CA TYR A 138 -37.58 44.40 4.31
C TYR A 138 -38.01 43.25 3.39
N ALA A 139 -39.30 43.24 3.03
CA ALA A 139 -39.86 42.39 2.00
C ALA A 139 -40.28 43.29 0.84
N SER A 140 -39.35 43.53 -0.09
CA SER A 140 -39.64 44.19 -1.37
C SER A 140 -38.44 44.11 -2.29
N ALA A 141 -38.31 43.01 -3.05
CA ALA A 141 -37.67 42.97 -4.37
C ALA A 141 -37.71 41.55 -4.97
N ILE A 142 -38.89 41.08 -5.37
CA ILE A 142 -39.00 40.02 -6.38
C ILE A 142 -40.09 40.45 -7.37
N PRO A 143 -39.75 40.85 -8.61
CA PRO A 143 -40.74 41.03 -9.65
C PRO A 143 -41.07 39.69 -10.31
N LYS A 144 -42.37 39.43 -10.47
CA LYS A 144 -42.93 38.36 -11.31
C LYS A 144 -43.29 38.93 -12.70
N GLY A 145 -42.91 38.21 -13.76
CA GLY A 145 -43.71 38.10 -14.99
C GLY A 145 -43.08 38.64 -16.29
N GLY A 146 -42.99 37.77 -17.31
CA GLY A 146 -42.76 38.14 -18.72
C GLY A 146 -42.50 36.95 -19.64
N MET A 147 -43.51 36.54 -20.43
CA MET A 147 -43.46 35.54 -21.53
C MET A 147 -42.76 36.08 -22.79
N ALA A 148 -42.10 35.20 -23.57
CA ALA A 148 -42.24 35.12 -25.04
C ALA A 148 -41.54 33.85 -25.60
N ALA A 149 -42.09 33.31 -26.68
CA ALA A 149 -41.79 32.03 -27.32
C ALA A 149 -41.04 32.16 -28.65
N ALA A 150 -40.32 31.10 -29.06
CA ALA A 150 -40.01 30.64 -30.43
C ALA A 150 -39.27 29.28 -30.29
N GLY A 151 -39.81 28.11 -30.66
CA GLY A 151 -40.01 27.57 -32.02
C GLY A 151 -38.69 26.94 -32.53
N TRP A 152 -38.56 25.68 -32.97
CA TRP A 152 -39.31 24.91 -33.98
C TRP A 152 -39.22 23.38 -33.77
N ASP A 153 -40.27 22.65 -34.22
CA ASP A 153 -40.30 21.21 -34.55
C ASP A 153 -39.41 20.87 -35.76
N VAL A 154 -38.89 19.63 -35.93
CA VAL A 154 -39.39 18.57 -36.86
C VAL A 154 -38.56 17.24 -36.75
N ALA A 155 -39.30 16.12 -36.85
CA ALA A 155 -39.05 14.73 -37.27
C ALA A 155 -37.66 14.12 -37.67
N SER A 156 -37.54 12.81 -37.29
CA SER A 156 -36.68 11.65 -37.72
C SER A 156 -36.45 11.50 -39.25
N PRO A 157 -35.49 10.69 -39.85
CA PRO A 157 -35.02 9.33 -39.45
C PRO A 157 -33.59 8.85 -39.89
N LEU A 158 -33.28 7.55 -39.61
CA LEU A 158 -32.22 6.66 -40.18
C LEU A 158 -30.74 6.99 -39.78
N ALA A 159 -29.82 6.05 -39.51
CA ALA A 159 -29.69 4.65 -39.87
C ALA A 159 -28.78 3.89 -38.88
N ALA A 160 -29.08 2.61 -38.70
CA ALA A 160 -28.27 1.65 -37.97
C ALA A 160 -27.08 1.14 -38.82
N ALA A 161 -25.93 0.95 -38.18
CA ALA A 161 -24.92 -0.05 -38.54
C ALA A 161 -24.14 -0.47 -37.28
N PRO A 162 -23.67 -1.72 -37.19
CA PRO A 162 -23.68 -2.48 -35.94
C PRO A 162 -22.37 -2.34 -35.16
N ALA A 163 -22.48 -2.15 -33.84
CA ALA A 163 -21.39 -2.50 -32.92
C ALA A 163 -21.36 -4.03 -32.80
N PRO A 164 -20.18 -4.67 -32.83
CA PRO A 164 -20.08 -6.11 -32.68
C PRO A 164 -20.65 -6.50 -31.32
N ALA A 165 -21.61 -7.43 -31.34
CA ALA A 165 -22.11 -8.10 -30.16
C ALA A 165 -20.95 -8.82 -29.47
N SER A 166 -20.39 -8.19 -28.44
CA SER A 166 -19.77 -8.94 -27.36
C SER A 166 -20.92 -9.51 -26.54
N ASP A 167 -21.43 -10.66 -26.97
CA ASP A 167 -22.16 -11.58 -26.09
C ASP A 167 -21.19 -12.06 -25.02
N GLY A 168 -21.01 -11.21 -24.02
CA GLY A 168 -20.39 -11.50 -22.75
C GLY A 168 -21.39 -11.07 -21.71
N SER A 169 -22.46 -11.85 -21.55
CA SER A 169 -23.38 -11.73 -20.44
C SER A 169 -22.57 -11.56 -19.15
N MET A 170 -22.84 -10.49 -18.40
CA MET A 170 -22.30 -10.27 -17.05
C MET A 170 -22.59 -11.45 -16.11
N ALA A 171 -23.52 -12.35 -16.47
CA ALA A 171 -23.83 -13.57 -15.73
C ALA A 171 -22.91 -14.76 -16.08
N ASP A 172 -22.23 -14.77 -17.22
CA ASP A 172 -21.45 -15.94 -17.70
C ASP A 172 -19.97 -15.92 -17.29
N ARG A 173 -19.53 -14.84 -16.63
CA ARG A 173 -18.23 -14.77 -15.93
C ARG A 173 -18.24 -15.45 -14.56
N ALA A 174 -19.41 -15.90 -14.08
CA ALA A 174 -19.59 -16.47 -12.76
C ALA A 174 -19.40 -17.99 -12.73
N ALA A 175 -18.27 -18.53 -13.20
CA ALA A 175 -18.04 -19.98 -13.06
C ALA A 175 -16.58 -20.45 -13.18
N ARG A 176 -15.65 -19.86 -12.43
CA ARG A 176 -14.48 -20.58 -11.83
C ARG A 176 -14.12 -19.95 -10.49
N PRO A 177 -14.80 -20.33 -9.39
CA PRO A 177 -14.65 -19.69 -8.09
C PRO A 177 -13.22 -19.71 -7.51
N ASP A 178 -12.39 -20.68 -7.91
CA ASP A 178 -11.03 -20.86 -7.37
C ASP A 178 -9.91 -20.14 -8.14
N GLU A 179 -10.15 -19.66 -9.36
CA GLU A 179 -9.06 -19.06 -10.17
C GLU A 179 -8.89 -17.55 -9.94
N GLN A 180 -9.84 -16.89 -9.28
CA GLN A 180 -9.93 -15.42 -9.24
C GLN A 180 -10.40 -14.88 -7.89
N PRO A 181 -9.56 -14.94 -6.84
CA PRO A 181 -9.95 -14.58 -5.48
C PRO A 181 -10.40 -13.12 -5.32
N LEU A 182 -9.89 -12.16 -6.11
CA LEU A 182 -10.37 -10.77 -6.07
C LEU A 182 -11.60 -10.52 -6.95
N GLY A 183 -12.00 -11.50 -7.77
CA GLY A 183 -13.16 -11.40 -8.63
C GLY A 183 -13.02 -10.36 -9.74
N PHE A 184 -14.14 -9.86 -10.26
CA PHE A 184 -14.17 -8.98 -11.42
C PHE A 184 -14.47 -7.54 -11.03
N ALA A 185 -13.81 -6.59 -11.69
CA ALA A 185 -14.01 -5.17 -11.45
C ALA A 185 -15.44 -4.73 -11.82
N LEU A 186 -16.12 -4.07 -10.89
CA LEU A 186 -17.40 -3.41 -11.08
C LEU A 186 -17.23 -1.96 -11.53
N GLY A 187 -16.20 -1.28 -11.02
CA GLY A 187 -15.91 0.10 -11.37
C GLY A 187 -14.98 0.79 -10.37
N GLN A 188 -14.76 2.08 -10.61
CA GLN A 188 -13.92 2.94 -9.77
C GLN A 188 -14.79 3.94 -9.01
N LEU A 189 -14.51 4.10 -7.71
CA LEU A 189 -15.19 5.02 -6.82
C LEU A 189 -14.24 6.16 -6.41
N HIS A 190 -14.68 7.41 -6.64
CA HIS A 190 -13.95 8.65 -6.34
C HIS A 190 -12.52 8.71 -6.91
N GLY A 191 -12.20 7.95 -7.95
CA GLY A 191 -10.85 7.91 -8.54
C GLY A 191 -9.79 7.23 -7.65
N ILE A 192 -10.18 6.69 -6.49
CA ILE A 192 -9.26 6.18 -5.45
C ILE A 192 -9.50 4.69 -5.19
N TYR A 193 -10.76 4.27 -5.18
CA TYR A 193 -11.13 2.90 -4.84
C TYR A 193 -11.55 2.13 -6.08
N LEU A 194 -11.15 0.86 -6.16
CA LEU A 194 -11.67 -0.12 -7.11
C LEU A 194 -12.68 -1.01 -6.36
N LEU A 195 -13.88 -1.13 -6.92
CA LEU A 195 -14.91 -2.05 -6.46
C LEU A 195 -14.90 -3.29 -7.34
N ALA A 196 -14.87 -4.47 -6.72
CA ALA A 196 -14.88 -5.76 -7.42
C ALA A 196 -15.85 -6.73 -6.75
N GLN A 197 -16.31 -7.72 -7.51
CA GLN A 197 -17.20 -8.76 -7.00
C GLN A 197 -16.57 -10.13 -7.23
N ASN A 198 -16.47 -10.91 -6.14
CA ASN A 198 -16.10 -12.32 -6.18
C ASN A 198 -17.28 -13.20 -5.72
N ALA A 199 -17.05 -14.52 -5.62
CA ALA A 199 -18.08 -15.46 -5.20
C ALA A 199 -18.58 -15.22 -3.75
N ALA A 200 -17.75 -14.62 -2.89
CA ALA A 200 -18.07 -14.38 -1.48
C ALA A 200 -18.78 -13.04 -1.23
N GLY A 201 -18.51 -12.00 -2.02
CA GLY A 201 -19.16 -10.69 -1.88
C GLY A 201 -18.43 -9.55 -2.58
N LEU A 202 -18.45 -8.38 -1.95
CA LEU A 202 -17.84 -7.13 -2.43
C LEU A 202 -16.39 -7.04 -1.93
N VAL A 203 -15.48 -6.78 -2.86
CA VAL A 203 -14.08 -6.46 -2.59
C VAL A 203 -13.86 -4.98 -2.88
N VAL A 204 -13.25 -4.28 -1.93
CA VAL A 204 -12.88 -2.87 -2.08
C VAL A 204 -11.36 -2.76 -2.00
N VAL A 205 -10.76 -2.18 -3.02
CA VAL A 205 -9.30 -2.05 -3.16
C VAL A 205 -8.92 -0.58 -3.16
N ASP A 206 -7.89 -0.22 -2.39
CA ASP A 206 -7.19 1.05 -2.53
C ASP A 206 -6.22 0.94 -3.72
N ILE A 207 -6.56 1.62 -4.82
CA ILE A 207 -5.82 1.53 -6.09
C ILE A 207 -4.37 1.97 -5.91
N HIS A 208 -4.15 3.04 -5.16
CA HIS A 208 -2.83 3.63 -4.97
C HIS A 208 -1.95 2.67 -4.17
N ALA A 209 -2.43 2.23 -3.00
CA ALA A 209 -1.69 1.30 -2.16
C ALA A 209 -1.41 -0.05 -2.85
N ALA A 210 -2.36 -0.55 -3.64
CA ALA A 210 -2.17 -1.76 -4.42
C ALA A 210 -1.11 -1.59 -5.51
N HIS A 211 -1.16 -0.48 -6.27
CA HIS A 211 -0.22 -0.24 -7.36
C HIS A 211 1.20 0.03 -6.85
N GLU A 212 1.36 0.76 -5.75
CA GLU A 212 2.64 0.91 -5.05
C GLU A 212 3.25 -0.45 -4.69
N ARG A 213 2.45 -1.35 -4.11
CA ARG A 213 2.93 -2.68 -3.72
C ARG A 213 3.34 -3.51 -4.94
N ILE A 214 2.55 -3.51 -6.01
CA ILE A 214 2.87 -4.22 -7.26
C ILE A 214 4.20 -3.73 -7.83
N LEU A 215 4.37 -2.41 -7.91
CA LEU A 215 5.57 -1.80 -8.45
C LEU A 215 6.80 -2.09 -7.58
N TYR A 216 6.66 -1.98 -6.26
CA TYR A 216 7.72 -2.29 -5.31
C TYR A 216 8.23 -3.73 -5.45
N GLU A 217 7.32 -4.73 -5.45
CA GLU A 217 7.72 -6.13 -5.57
C GLU A 217 8.30 -6.44 -6.97
N ARG A 218 7.82 -5.77 -8.02
CA ARG A 218 8.38 -5.88 -9.37
C ARG A 218 9.81 -5.35 -9.43
N LEU A 219 10.05 -4.15 -8.88
CA LEU A 219 11.39 -3.56 -8.80
C LEU A 219 12.34 -4.43 -7.98
N LYS A 220 11.86 -4.98 -6.86
CA LYS A 220 12.64 -5.86 -5.99
C LYS A 220 13.04 -7.17 -6.66
N ARG A 221 12.11 -7.81 -7.39
CA ARG A 221 12.42 -9.00 -8.20
C ARG A 221 13.44 -8.67 -9.29
N ALA A 222 13.22 -7.57 -10.01
CA ALA A 222 14.15 -7.16 -11.06
C ALA A 222 15.55 -6.84 -10.52
N ALA A 223 15.65 -6.21 -9.35
CA ALA A 223 16.94 -5.96 -8.69
C ALA A 223 17.68 -7.25 -8.32
N ALA A 224 16.96 -8.33 -7.96
CA ALA A 224 17.56 -9.65 -7.74
C ALA A 224 18.07 -10.30 -9.04
N ASP A 225 17.44 -9.98 -10.18
CA ASP A 225 17.74 -10.49 -11.51
C ASP A 225 18.72 -9.61 -12.32
N GLY A 226 19.42 -8.67 -11.66
CA GLY A 226 20.43 -7.80 -12.29
C GLY A 226 20.00 -6.36 -12.55
N GLY A 227 18.84 -5.95 -12.05
CA GLY A 227 18.28 -4.59 -12.16
C GLY A 227 17.03 -4.51 -13.05
N PRO A 228 16.14 -3.53 -12.85
CA PRO A 228 15.01 -3.31 -13.75
C PRO A 228 15.50 -2.81 -15.11
N ALA A 229 14.78 -3.23 -16.17
CA ALA A 229 15.03 -2.72 -17.50
C ALA A 229 14.85 -1.19 -17.54
N SER A 230 15.74 -0.48 -18.21
CA SER A 230 15.61 0.96 -18.44
C SER A 230 14.83 1.26 -19.72
N GLN A 231 13.99 2.28 -19.67
CA GLN A 231 13.35 2.92 -20.80
C GLN A 231 14.02 4.28 -21.05
N SER A 232 14.71 4.40 -22.18
CA SER A 232 15.31 5.67 -22.61
C SER A 232 14.24 6.72 -22.89
N LEU A 233 14.52 7.95 -22.49
CA LEU A 233 13.76 9.13 -22.89
C LEU A 233 13.99 9.38 -24.37
N LEU A 234 12.94 9.79 -25.09
CA LEU A 234 13.06 10.21 -26.49
C LEU A 234 14.03 11.38 -26.65
N VAL A 235 14.02 12.28 -25.67
CA VAL A 235 14.93 13.43 -25.57
C VAL A 235 15.48 13.43 -24.15
N PRO A 236 16.81 13.34 -23.96
CA PRO A 236 17.42 13.53 -22.65
C PRO A 236 17.05 14.88 -22.05
N VAL A 237 16.77 14.92 -20.76
CA VAL A 237 16.32 16.14 -20.08
C VAL A 237 17.44 16.66 -19.19
N GLU A 238 17.83 17.91 -19.41
CA GLU A 238 18.74 18.62 -18.51
C GLU A 238 17.99 19.18 -17.30
N ILE A 239 18.56 18.98 -16.12
CA ILE A 239 17.99 19.37 -14.84
C ILE A 239 19.03 20.20 -14.10
N THR A 240 18.68 21.46 -13.82
CA THR A 240 19.46 22.31 -12.93
C THR A 240 19.10 22.02 -11.48
N LEU A 241 20.12 21.78 -10.68
CA LEU A 241 20.12 21.42 -9.26
C LEU A 241 21.03 22.38 -8.49
N ASN A 242 21.04 22.32 -7.16
CA ASN A 242 22.12 22.94 -6.40
C ASN A 242 23.40 22.07 -6.45
N ILE A 243 24.55 22.65 -6.08
CA ILE A 243 25.85 21.94 -6.17
C ILE A 243 25.85 20.68 -5.29
N THR A 244 25.27 20.76 -4.09
CA THR A 244 25.18 19.63 -3.15
C THR A 244 24.35 18.49 -3.73
N GLU A 245 23.20 18.79 -4.32
CA GLU A 245 22.34 17.84 -5.04
C GLU A 245 23.09 17.18 -6.20
N ALA A 246 23.82 17.97 -7.01
CA ALA A 246 24.62 17.43 -8.12
C ALA A 246 25.74 16.49 -7.62
N ASP A 247 26.41 16.83 -6.51
CA ASP A 247 27.40 15.96 -5.87
C ASP A 247 26.77 14.66 -5.35
N TRP A 248 25.52 14.70 -4.87
CA TRP A 248 24.77 13.52 -4.47
C TRP A 248 24.45 12.62 -5.66
N VAL A 249 24.03 13.19 -6.79
CA VAL A 249 23.76 12.43 -8.01
C VAL A 249 25.01 11.69 -8.49
N GLU A 250 26.15 12.38 -8.55
CA GLU A 250 27.42 11.80 -8.98
C GLU A 250 27.92 10.71 -8.02
N ARG A 251 27.80 10.93 -6.71
CA ARG A 251 28.21 9.95 -5.69
C ARG A 251 27.42 8.64 -5.76
N TRP A 252 26.15 8.69 -6.13
CA TRP A 252 25.22 7.56 -6.15
C TRP A 252 24.93 7.03 -7.56
N ALA A 253 25.78 7.37 -8.53
CA ALA A 253 25.65 6.92 -9.92
C ALA A 253 25.49 5.38 -10.07
N PRO A 254 26.22 4.53 -9.31
CA PRO A 254 26.02 3.08 -9.37
C PRO A 254 24.61 2.65 -8.97
N GLU A 255 24.05 3.27 -7.92
CA GLU A 255 22.73 2.94 -7.39
C GLU A 255 21.62 3.42 -8.34
N TRP A 256 21.73 4.62 -8.91
CA TRP A 256 20.80 5.08 -9.95
C TRP A 256 20.74 4.09 -11.12
N THR A 257 21.91 3.67 -11.59
CA THR A 257 22.03 2.71 -12.70
C THR A 257 21.46 1.34 -12.31
N ALA A 258 21.74 0.86 -11.10
CA ALA A 258 21.21 -0.40 -10.58
C ALA A 258 19.68 -0.41 -10.48
N PHE A 259 19.08 0.76 -10.31
CA PHE A 259 17.63 0.94 -10.34
C PHE A 259 17.07 1.26 -11.72
N GLY A 260 17.89 1.32 -12.77
CA GLY A 260 17.45 1.60 -14.13
C GLY A 260 17.27 3.09 -14.47
N LEU A 261 17.75 4.00 -13.61
CA LEU A 261 17.85 5.42 -13.89
C LEU A 261 19.22 5.73 -14.49
N LEU A 262 19.24 6.31 -15.68
CA LEU A 262 20.48 6.79 -16.29
C LEU A 262 20.54 8.30 -16.14
N VAL A 263 21.33 8.75 -15.17
CA VAL A 263 21.51 10.17 -14.87
C VAL A 263 23.00 10.47 -14.67
N ASP A 264 23.49 11.48 -15.39
CA ASP A 264 24.89 11.87 -15.36
C ASP A 264 25.01 13.35 -15.01
N ARG A 265 26.00 13.71 -14.18
CA ARG A 265 26.36 15.12 -13.98
C ARG A 265 27.07 15.65 -15.22
N THR A 266 26.56 16.74 -15.78
CA THR A 266 27.13 17.40 -16.97
C THR A 266 27.75 18.77 -16.68
N GLY A 267 27.51 19.34 -15.50
CA GLY A 267 28.15 20.57 -15.04
C GLY A 267 28.12 20.73 -13.52
N PRO A 268 28.58 21.87 -12.97
CA PRO A 268 28.65 22.09 -11.52
C PRO A 268 27.29 21.96 -10.82
N ALA A 269 26.22 22.33 -11.52
CA ALA A 269 24.84 22.36 -11.02
C ALA A 269 23.87 21.69 -12.01
N ASN A 270 24.36 21.01 -13.05
CA ASN A 270 23.54 20.45 -14.12
C ASN A 270 23.73 18.94 -14.19
N VAL A 271 22.61 18.23 -14.29
CA VAL A 271 22.56 16.78 -14.52
C VAL A 271 21.67 16.48 -15.72
N THR A 272 21.96 15.41 -16.45
CA THR A 272 21.19 14.97 -17.61
C THR A 272 20.54 13.63 -17.30
N LEU A 273 19.20 13.60 -17.32
CA LEU A 273 18.41 12.38 -17.21
C LEU A 273 18.18 11.80 -18.61
N ARG A 274 18.60 10.56 -18.82
CA ARG A 274 18.53 9.85 -20.12
C ARG A 274 17.53 8.70 -20.13
N ALA A 275 17.28 8.06 -18.99
CA ALA A 275 16.38 6.92 -18.90
C ALA A 275 15.77 6.78 -17.51
N LEU A 276 14.62 6.14 -17.45
CA LEU A 276 13.91 5.74 -16.24
C LEU A 276 13.62 4.24 -16.26
N PRO A 277 13.28 3.61 -15.13
CA PRO A 277 12.87 2.21 -15.07
C PRO A 277 11.63 1.97 -15.92
N ALA A 278 11.64 0.89 -16.70
CA ALA A 278 10.53 0.52 -17.58
C ALA A 278 9.27 0.22 -16.76
N GLY A 279 8.13 0.68 -17.27
CA GLY A 279 6.83 0.52 -16.62
C GLY A 279 6.47 1.64 -15.64
N LEU A 280 7.35 2.63 -15.43
CA LEU A 280 6.99 3.87 -14.76
C LEU A 280 6.27 4.84 -15.72
N PRO A 281 5.35 5.67 -15.21
CA PRO A 281 4.70 6.69 -16.02
C PRO A 281 5.70 7.77 -16.48
N MET A 282 5.79 7.97 -17.80
CA MET A 282 6.75 8.90 -18.43
C MET A 282 6.26 10.36 -18.53
N GLN A 283 5.21 10.72 -17.80
CA GLN A 283 4.54 12.03 -17.95
C GLN A 283 5.33 13.18 -17.32
N ASP A 284 6.02 12.93 -16.21
CA ASP A 284 6.83 13.92 -15.49
C ASP A 284 8.13 13.28 -14.95
N PRO A 285 9.09 13.00 -15.83
CA PRO A 285 10.35 12.34 -15.45
C PRO A 285 11.22 13.23 -14.55
N VAL A 286 11.11 14.56 -14.68
CA VAL A 286 11.92 15.52 -13.91
C VAL A 286 11.39 15.65 -12.49
N GLY A 287 10.07 15.78 -12.31
CA GLY A 287 9.43 15.81 -10.99
C GLY A 287 9.76 14.53 -10.20
N LEU A 288 9.54 13.37 -10.82
CA LEU A 288 9.92 12.07 -10.26
C LEU A 288 11.38 12.04 -9.80
N PHE A 289 12.32 12.44 -10.66
CA PHE A 289 13.73 12.42 -10.31
C PHE A 289 14.06 13.35 -9.13
N ARG A 290 13.47 14.55 -9.08
CA ARG A 290 13.68 15.49 -7.97
C ARG A 290 13.12 14.95 -6.66
N ASP A 291 11.94 14.34 -6.68
CA ASP A 291 11.33 13.75 -5.49
C ASP A 291 12.17 12.58 -4.96
N LEU A 292 12.69 11.73 -5.86
CA LEU A 292 13.63 10.65 -5.52
C LEU A 292 14.92 11.17 -4.89
N LEU A 293 15.49 12.23 -5.46
CA LEU A 293 16.72 12.85 -4.95
C LEU A 293 16.50 13.45 -3.57
N ALA A 294 15.37 14.15 -3.37
CA ALA A 294 15.00 14.71 -2.07
C ALA A 294 14.82 13.62 -1.01
N ASP A 295 14.12 12.53 -1.35
CA ASP A 295 13.92 11.39 -0.44
C ASP A 295 15.26 10.73 -0.07
N LEU A 296 16.15 10.51 -1.04
CA LEU A 296 17.47 9.94 -0.82
C LEU A 296 18.33 10.82 0.11
N MET A 297 18.29 12.15 -0.09
CA MET A 297 19.00 13.10 0.76
C MET A 297 18.43 13.15 2.18
N HIS A 298 17.11 13.02 2.34
CA HIS A 298 16.44 13.09 3.64
C HIS A 298 16.67 11.85 4.51
N GLN A 299 16.72 10.67 3.89
CA GLN A 299 16.86 9.40 4.62
C GLN A 299 18.27 9.17 5.21
N GLY A 300 19.25 10.01 4.86
CA GLY A 300 20.55 10.03 5.50
C GLY A 300 21.39 8.75 5.30
N ARG A 301 22.64 8.81 5.74
CA ARG A 301 23.64 7.74 5.57
C ARG A 301 23.31 6.57 6.50
N THR A 302 22.42 5.68 6.07
CA THR A 302 22.37 4.33 6.67
C THR A 302 23.52 3.53 6.07
N ASP A 303 24.51 3.09 6.86
CA ASP A 303 25.72 2.40 6.35
C ASP A 303 25.46 1.01 5.70
N ARG A 304 24.20 0.65 5.49
CA ARG A 304 23.79 -0.61 4.86
C ARG A 304 23.19 -0.33 3.49
N VAL A 305 23.96 -0.69 2.46
CA VAL A 305 23.58 -0.64 1.04
C VAL A 305 22.19 -1.25 0.80
N GLU A 306 21.89 -2.41 1.42
CA GLU A 306 20.58 -3.04 1.28
C GLU A 306 19.41 -2.19 1.79
N ALA A 307 19.60 -1.46 2.90
CA ALA A 307 18.55 -0.60 3.45
C ALA A 307 18.28 0.60 2.52
N GLN A 308 19.34 1.15 1.92
CA GLN A 308 19.27 2.23 0.96
C GLN A 308 18.60 1.78 -0.34
N HIS A 309 18.88 0.56 -0.80
CA HIS A 309 18.22 -0.03 -1.96
C HIS A 309 16.71 -0.18 -1.74
N HIS A 310 16.30 -0.69 -0.59
CA HIS A 310 14.88 -0.81 -0.22
C HIS A 310 14.18 0.54 -0.15
N ALA A 311 14.84 1.55 0.43
CA ALA A 311 14.34 2.91 0.49
C ALA A 311 14.10 3.53 -0.89
N LEU A 312 15.08 3.42 -1.80
CA LEU A 312 14.95 3.91 -3.18
C LEU A 312 13.83 3.19 -3.93
N MET A 313 13.72 1.86 -3.79
CA MET A 313 12.60 1.10 -4.38
C MET A 313 11.24 1.53 -3.84
N ALA A 314 11.13 1.79 -2.54
CA ALA A 314 9.90 2.24 -1.93
C ALA A 314 9.50 3.63 -2.45
N SER A 315 10.45 4.56 -2.56
CA SER A 315 10.21 5.89 -3.11
C SER A 315 9.85 5.84 -4.60
N LEU A 316 10.57 5.05 -5.41
CA LEU A 316 10.23 4.79 -6.82
C LEU A 316 8.82 4.20 -6.97
N ALA A 317 8.44 3.28 -6.08
CA ALA A 317 7.12 2.68 -6.10
C ALA A 317 6.02 3.69 -5.74
N CYS A 318 6.23 4.54 -4.73
CA CYS A 318 5.30 5.60 -4.35
C CYS A 318 5.08 6.61 -5.48
N HIS A 319 6.16 7.14 -6.04
CA HIS A 319 6.08 8.17 -7.08
C HIS A 319 5.69 7.61 -8.46
N GLY A 320 6.00 6.34 -8.71
CA GLY A 320 5.65 5.62 -9.93
C GLY A 320 4.22 5.09 -9.97
N ALA A 321 3.61 4.84 -8.81
CA ALA A 321 2.26 4.32 -8.73
C ALA A 321 1.25 5.43 -9.06
N VAL A 322 0.77 5.43 -10.33
CA VAL A 322 -0.43 6.13 -10.86
C VAL A 322 -0.96 7.27 -9.99
N ARG A 323 -0.79 8.51 -10.47
CA ARG A 323 -1.44 9.69 -9.88
C ARG A 323 -2.88 9.40 -9.50
N ALA A 324 -3.19 9.62 -8.22
CA ALA A 324 -4.54 9.59 -7.70
C ALA A 324 -5.48 10.39 -8.62
N GLY A 325 -6.61 9.78 -9.03
CA GLY A 325 -7.67 10.48 -9.75
C GLY A 325 -7.75 10.28 -11.27
N ARG A 326 -6.88 9.48 -11.90
CA ARG A 326 -7.16 9.03 -13.27
C ARG A 326 -8.33 8.05 -13.27
N ALA A 327 -9.29 8.28 -14.16
CA ALA A 327 -10.33 7.30 -14.48
C ALA A 327 -9.73 6.09 -15.20
N LEU A 328 -9.87 4.90 -14.62
CA LEU A 328 -9.45 3.63 -15.21
C LEU A 328 -10.64 2.93 -15.85
N THR A 329 -10.40 2.28 -16.98
CA THR A 329 -11.39 1.44 -17.65
C THR A 329 -11.56 0.11 -16.90
N VAL A 330 -12.71 -0.56 -17.04
CA VAL A 330 -12.94 -1.87 -16.41
C VAL A 330 -11.86 -2.91 -16.76
N PRO A 331 -11.38 -3.01 -18.02
CA PRO A 331 -10.25 -3.90 -18.34
C PRO A 331 -8.94 -3.54 -17.62
N GLU A 332 -8.65 -2.24 -17.43
CA GLU A 332 -7.48 -1.80 -16.66
C GLU A 332 -7.63 -2.15 -15.17
N LEU A 333 -8.83 -2.02 -14.62
CA LEU A 333 -9.14 -2.42 -13.24
C LEU A 333 -9.02 -3.95 -13.07
N ASP A 334 -9.55 -4.74 -14.00
CA ASP A 334 -9.40 -6.20 -14.00
C ASP A 334 -7.91 -6.59 -14.08
N ALA A 335 -7.12 -5.92 -14.93
CA ALA A 335 -5.68 -6.15 -15.02
C ALA A 335 -4.97 -5.85 -13.69
N LEU A 336 -5.34 -4.76 -13.00
CA LEU A 336 -4.81 -4.44 -11.67
C LEU A 336 -5.14 -5.55 -10.66
N LEU A 337 -6.37 -6.06 -10.65
CA LEU A 337 -6.74 -7.19 -9.78
C LEU A 337 -5.88 -8.43 -10.07
N ARG A 338 -5.67 -8.76 -11.35
CA ARG A 338 -4.80 -9.90 -11.72
C ARG A 338 -3.35 -9.68 -11.28
N ASP A 339 -2.84 -8.45 -11.36
CA ASP A 339 -1.50 -8.12 -10.90
C ASP A 339 -1.37 -8.21 -9.37
N MET A 340 -2.42 -7.83 -8.62
CA MET A 340 -2.46 -8.02 -7.17
C MET A 340 -2.42 -9.50 -6.78
N GLU A 341 -3.16 -10.37 -7.47
CA GLU A 341 -3.20 -11.79 -7.16
C GLU A 341 -1.85 -12.49 -7.38
N ARG A 342 -1.05 -12.03 -8.35
CA ARG A 342 0.29 -12.56 -8.66
C ARG A 342 1.41 -11.94 -7.80
N THR A 343 1.14 -10.78 -7.20
CA THR A 343 2.10 -10.05 -6.37
C THR A 343 2.14 -10.63 -4.96
N GLU A 344 3.34 -10.89 -4.44
CA GLU A 344 3.49 -11.35 -3.06
C GLU A 344 3.16 -10.22 -2.08
N ARG A 345 2.61 -10.53 -0.91
CA ARG A 345 2.26 -9.52 0.11
C ARG A 345 1.32 -8.43 -0.42
N SER A 346 0.55 -8.74 -1.46
CA SER A 346 -0.35 -7.78 -2.11
C SER A 346 -1.47 -7.30 -1.20
N GLY A 347 -1.74 -7.97 -0.06
CA GLY A 347 -2.72 -7.55 0.93
C GLY A 347 -2.31 -6.41 1.85
N GLN A 348 -1.05 -5.94 1.80
CA GLN A 348 -0.55 -4.90 2.69
C GLN A 348 0.39 -3.94 1.95
N CYS A 349 0.25 -2.63 2.16
CA CYS A 349 1.17 -1.64 1.58
C CYS A 349 2.49 -1.57 2.36
N ASN A 350 3.47 -0.81 1.84
CA ASN A 350 4.78 -0.62 2.49
C ASN A 350 4.68 0.03 3.89
N HIS A 351 3.53 0.63 4.20
CA HIS A 351 3.23 1.28 5.47
C HIS A 351 2.35 0.44 6.41
N GLY A 352 2.05 -0.81 6.04
CA GLY A 352 1.25 -1.75 6.84
C GLY A 352 -0.26 -1.59 6.70
N ARG A 353 -0.76 -0.64 5.91
CA ARG A 353 -2.20 -0.51 5.65
C ARG A 353 -2.68 -1.65 4.75
N PRO A 354 -3.91 -2.15 4.93
CA PRO A 354 -4.49 -3.11 3.99
C PRO A 354 -4.66 -2.43 2.63
N THR A 355 -4.35 -3.16 1.56
CA THR A 355 -4.57 -2.70 0.17
C THR A 355 -5.97 -3.04 -0.32
N TRP A 356 -6.62 -4.03 0.31
CA TRP A 356 -7.98 -4.43 0.01
C TRP A 356 -8.70 -4.93 1.26
N VAL A 357 -10.01 -4.83 1.24
CA VAL A 357 -10.92 -5.36 2.25
C VAL A 357 -12.07 -6.08 1.57
N GLN A 358 -12.65 -7.07 2.24
CA GLN A 358 -13.77 -7.82 1.71
C GLN A 358 -14.97 -7.78 2.65
N LEU A 359 -16.14 -7.53 2.06
CA LEU A 359 -17.45 -7.60 2.68
C LEU A 359 -18.17 -8.80 2.06
N ASP A 360 -18.31 -9.86 2.85
CA ASP A 360 -19.09 -11.02 2.42
C ASP A 360 -20.59 -10.69 2.33
N ARG A 361 -21.36 -11.59 1.72
CA ARG A 361 -22.80 -11.41 1.56
C ARG A 361 -23.53 -11.18 2.89
N ALA A 362 -23.12 -11.88 3.96
CA ALA A 362 -23.74 -11.74 5.28
C ALA A 362 -23.46 -10.36 5.90
N ALA A 363 -22.25 -9.83 5.77
CA ALA A 363 -21.86 -8.49 6.21
C ALA A 363 -22.61 -7.41 5.42
N LEU A 364 -22.79 -7.59 4.12
CA LEU A 364 -23.62 -6.70 3.29
C LEU A 364 -25.08 -6.72 3.74
N ASP A 365 -25.67 -7.90 3.96
CA ASP A 365 -27.05 -8.02 4.43
C ASP A 365 -27.25 -7.35 5.81
N ARG A 366 -26.26 -7.46 6.72
CA ARG A 366 -26.26 -6.79 8.03
C ARG A 366 -26.35 -5.26 7.90
N LEU A 367 -25.69 -4.65 6.91
CA LEU A 367 -25.73 -3.19 6.70
C LEU A 367 -27.14 -2.69 6.38
N PHE A 368 -27.98 -3.54 5.78
CA PHE A 368 -29.36 -3.20 5.42
C PHE A 368 -30.39 -3.85 6.35
N LEU A 369 -29.96 -4.40 7.50
CA LEU A 369 -30.81 -5.10 8.47
C LEU A 369 -31.64 -6.23 7.82
N ARG A 370 -31.13 -6.86 6.76
CA ARG A 370 -31.78 -7.99 6.10
C ARG A 370 -31.49 -9.29 6.85
N GLY A 371 -32.50 -10.15 7.02
CA GLY A 371 -32.36 -11.41 7.76
C GLY A 371 -32.59 -11.30 9.27
N ARG A 372 -33.29 -10.25 9.72
CA ARG A 372 -34.00 -10.21 11.01
C ARG A 372 -35.48 -10.43 10.82
#